data_AF-A0A366QP65-F1
#
_entry.id   AF-A0A366QP65-F1
#
_cell.length_a   1.000
_cell.length_b   1.000
_cell.length_c   1.000
_cell.angle_alpha   90.00
_cell.angle_beta   90.00
_cell.angle_gamma   90.00
#
_symmetry.space_group_name_H-M   'P 1'
#
loop_
_entity.id
_entity.type
_entity.pdbx_description
1 polymer ?
#
loop_
_entity_poly.entity_id
_entity_poly.type
_entity_poly.pdbx_seq_one_letter_code
_entity_poly.pdbx_strand_id
1 'polypeptide(L)'
;MPTPESEQFKAQKPTVAPTFNGVDYDDTKAFKAAEDSLIREQWVGAMMTRLVGEELNKCYVREGVNHLENCGHLRERYLQLLKTNKIKGTKFLQQNYVDQKEQDLDRAAKVHTSDKIAKMNFDRFSSALRRSQPILRQFSTTTPFRYAEPKLSTPVTVPGEAPKDTPVPRSQCVAGTVLTGLNYTKAGQDPVAKHDDEYPEWLWNCLDVLKRDADAADEGAGDEFSKSKKQRKLAAKRQKAHEAKLLAEGNLEALAPKVPIQHQSINVLGEENKGVDHNVEAAQKREELKRAMRKERKAKIKETNYLKSM
;
A
#
# COMPACT_ATOMS: atom_id res chain seq x y z
N MET A 1 17.63 42.93 -12.59
CA MET A 1 17.83 41.93 -13.66
C MET A 1 17.58 40.56 -13.06
N PRO A 2 16.78 39.68 -13.68
CA PRO A 2 16.66 38.31 -13.20
C PRO A 2 18.04 37.65 -13.26
N THR A 3 18.43 36.99 -12.17
CA THR A 3 19.66 36.20 -12.10
C THR A 3 19.62 35.10 -13.15
N PRO A 4 20.72 34.86 -13.89
CA PRO A 4 20.76 33.78 -14.87
C PRO A 4 20.52 32.43 -14.19
N GLU A 5 19.58 31.65 -14.73
CA GLU A 5 19.25 30.32 -14.21
C GLU A 5 20.44 29.36 -14.38
N SER A 6 20.75 28.58 -13.34
CA SER A 6 21.80 27.56 -13.37
C SER A 6 21.46 26.42 -14.33
N GLU A 7 22.48 25.77 -14.90
CA GLU A 7 22.31 24.62 -15.80
C GLU A 7 21.55 23.48 -15.12
N GLN A 8 21.79 23.28 -13.82
CA GLN A 8 21.10 22.28 -13.00
C GLN A 8 19.59 22.56 -12.91
N PHE A 9 19.18 23.83 -12.77
CA PHE A 9 17.77 24.20 -12.71
C PHE A 9 17.07 23.95 -14.05
N LYS A 10 17.74 24.29 -15.16
CA LYS A 10 17.24 24.02 -16.52
C LYS A 10 17.06 22.53 -16.78
N ALA A 11 17.97 21.69 -16.27
CA ALA A 11 17.89 20.24 -16.40
C ALA A 11 16.75 19.62 -15.57
N GLN A 12 16.42 20.20 -14.40
CA GLN A 12 15.36 19.69 -13.51
C GLN A 12 13.96 20.20 -13.84
N LYS A 13 13.85 21.27 -14.62
CA LYS A 13 12.56 21.88 -14.97
C LYS A 13 11.72 20.90 -15.80
N PRO A 14 10.42 20.72 -15.48
CA PRO A 14 9.54 19.90 -16.31
C PRO A 14 9.44 20.50 -17.71
N THR A 15 9.63 19.65 -18.73
CA THR A 15 9.50 20.05 -20.15
C THR A 15 8.05 20.15 -20.58
N VAL A 16 7.14 19.43 -19.91
CA VAL A 16 5.71 19.37 -20.22
C VAL A 16 4.95 20.40 -19.39
N ALA A 17 3.97 21.05 -20.00
CA ALA A 17 3.07 21.97 -19.33
C ALA A 17 2.22 21.26 -18.26
N PRO A 18 1.83 21.94 -17.17
CA PRO A 18 1.03 21.37 -16.08
C PRO A 18 -0.45 21.23 -16.46
N THR A 19 -0.74 20.55 -17.56
CA THR A 19 -2.08 20.28 -18.08
C THR A 19 -2.12 18.92 -18.75
N PHE A 20 -3.27 18.25 -18.74
CA PHE A 20 -3.47 17.01 -19.50
C PHE A 20 -3.92 17.24 -20.96
N ASN A 21 -4.22 18.49 -21.31
CA ASN A 21 -4.70 18.87 -22.64
C ASN A 21 -3.63 18.57 -23.71
N GLY A 22 -4.03 17.89 -24.79
CA GLY A 22 -3.15 17.51 -25.90
C GLY A 22 -2.13 16.41 -25.60
N VAL A 23 -2.19 15.77 -24.42
CA VAL A 23 -1.33 14.63 -24.07
C VAL A 23 -2.04 13.33 -24.48
N ASP A 24 -1.34 12.46 -25.22
CA ASP A 24 -1.85 11.13 -25.53
C ASP A 24 -1.82 10.23 -24.29
N TYR A 25 -2.99 9.74 -23.87
CA TYR A 25 -3.15 8.87 -22.69
C TYR A 25 -2.61 7.45 -22.93
N ASP A 26 -2.42 7.03 -24.17
CA ASP A 26 -1.84 5.72 -24.49
C ASP A 26 -0.29 5.75 -24.38
N ASP A 27 0.35 6.91 -24.48
CA ASP A 27 1.78 7.06 -24.20
C ASP A 27 2.02 7.23 -22.69
N THR A 28 2.40 6.12 -22.06
CA THR A 28 2.73 6.07 -20.62
C THR A 28 3.76 7.10 -20.18
N LYS A 29 4.72 7.47 -21.03
CA LYS A 29 5.79 8.42 -20.67
C LYS A 29 5.26 9.85 -20.67
N ALA A 30 4.57 10.25 -21.74
CA ALA A 30 3.97 11.57 -21.85
C ALA A 30 2.89 11.78 -20.76
N PHE A 31 2.05 10.77 -20.53
CA PHE A 31 1.04 10.80 -19.47
C PHE A 31 1.65 10.99 -18.08
N LYS A 32 2.71 10.24 -17.75
CA LYS A 32 3.39 10.37 -16.45
C LYS A 32 4.14 11.68 -16.29
N ALA A 33 4.75 12.19 -17.36
CA ALA A 33 5.39 13.50 -17.34
C ALA A 33 4.36 14.63 -17.08
N ALA A 34 3.17 14.55 -17.69
CA ALA A 34 2.07 15.48 -17.43
C ALA A 34 1.56 15.36 -15.98
N GLU A 35 1.37 14.13 -15.49
CA GLU A 35 0.95 13.87 -14.10
C GLU A 35 1.93 14.47 -13.09
N ASP A 36 3.23 14.24 -13.28
CA ASP A 36 4.29 14.77 -12.43
C ASP A 36 4.36 16.29 -12.47
N SER A 37 4.21 16.91 -13.65
CA SER A 37 4.21 18.37 -13.78
C SER A 37 3.05 19.02 -13.00
N LEU A 38 1.85 18.43 -13.07
CA LEU A 38 0.67 18.92 -12.35
C LEU A 38 0.85 18.80 -10.83
N ILE A 39 1.37 17.66 -10.37
CA ILE A 39 1.63 17.43 -8.95
C ILE A 39 2.67 18.42 -8.44
N ARG A 40 3.76 18.65 -9.19
CA ARG A 40 4.78 19.63 -8.82
C ARG A 40 4.21 21.03 -8.67
N GLU A 41 3.38 21.51 -9.60
CA GLU A 41 2.75 22.82 -9.48
C GLU A 41 1.81 22.93 -8.26
N GLN A 42 1.07 21.86 -7.94
CA GLN A 42 0.26 21.83 -6.71
C GLN A 42 1.14 21.94 -5.45
N TRP A 43 2.29 21.26 -5.42
CA TRP A 43 3.25 21.37 -4.32
C TRP A 43 3.95 22.74 -4.27
N VAL A 44 4.26 23.35 -5.40
CA VAL A 44 4.78 24.73 -5.48
C VAL A 44 3.76 25.70 -4.88
N GLY A 45 2.48 25.56 -5.22
CA GLY A 45 1.41 26.36 -4.62
C GLY A 45 1.28 26.17 -3.10
N ALA A 46 1.45 24.94 -2.61
CA ALA A 46 1.47 24.63 -1.18
C ALA A 46 2.70 25.24 -0.48
N MET A 47 3.88 25.16 -1.10
CA MET A 47 5.12 25.75 -0.61
C MET A 47 5.03 27.27 -0.56
N MET A 48 4.43 27.91 -1.56
CA MET A 48 4.19 29.35 -1.58
C MET A 48 3.29 29.77 -0.41
N THR A 49 2.22 29.02 -0.14
CA THR A 49 1.35 29.26 1.02
C THR A 49 2.14 29.14 2.34
N ARG A 50 3.02 28.15 2.46
CA ARG A 50 3.88 27.97 3.63
C ARG A 50 4.83 29.15 3.84
N LEU A 51 5.52 29.60 2.79
CA LEU A 51 6.45 30.74 2.83
C LEU A 51 5.74 32.02 3.29
N VAL A 52 4.56 32.30 2.73
CA VAL A 52 3.76 33.45 3.16
C VAL A 52 3.34 33.32 4.63
N GLY A 53 3.02 32.10 5.10
CA GLY A 53 2.74 31.85 6.51
C GLY A 53 3.96 32.10 7.43
N GLU A 54 5.16 31.72 6.99
CA GLU A 54 6.40 31.98 7.73
C GLU A 54 6.74 33.48 7.78
N GLU A 55 6.54 34.21 6.68
CA GLU A 55 6.68 35.68 6.64
C GLU A 55 5.64 36.38 7.50
N LEU A 56 4.39 35.90 7.48
CA LEU A 56 3.33 36.40 8.34
C LEU A 56 3.73 36.23 9.80
N ASN A 57 4.18 35.05 10.22
CA ASN A 57 4.64 34.80 11.59
C ASN A 57 5.80 35.74 11.98
N LYS A 58 6.77 35.97 11.09
CA LYS A 58 7.85 36.94 11.34
C LYS A 58 7.31 38.37 11.52
N CYS A 59 6.29 38.76 10.74
CA CYS A 59 5.63 40.05 10.88
C CYS A 59 4.92 40.18 12.23
N TYR A 60 4.18 39.16 12.66
CA TYR A 60 3.52 39.15 13.97
C TYR A 60 4.50 39.30 15.14
N VAL A 61 5.64 38.60 15.09
CA VAL A 61 6.66 38.67 16.14
C VAL A 61 7.36 40.03 16.16
N ARG A 62 7.62 40.62 14.99
CA ARG A 62 8.31 41.91 14.87
C ARG A 62 7.44 43.10 15.25
N GLU A 63 6.18 43.13 14.82
CA GLU A 63 5.27 44.26 15.04
C GLU A 63 4.55 44.21 16.39
N GLY A 64 4.43 43.03 17.00
CA GLY A 64 3.82 42.86 18.32
C GLY A 64 2.37 43.33 18.34
N VAL A 65 2.06 44.38 19.11
CA VAL A 65 0.69 44.92 19.26
C VAL A 65 0.17 45.54 17.95
N ASN A 66 1.05 46.04 17.08
CA ASN A 66 0.67 46.75 15.84
C ASN A 66 0.47 45.83 14.61
N HIS A 67 0.44 44.51 14.81
CA HIS A 67 0.33 43.56 13.70
C HIS A 67 -0.98 43.68 12.89
N LEU A 68 -2.04 44.25 13.46
CA LEU A 68 -3.35 44.40 12.79
C LEU A 68 -3.29 45.35 11.58
N GLU A 69 -2.53 46.43 11.70
CA GLU A 69 -2.36 47.44 10.65
C GLU A 69 -1.25 47.02 9.67
N ASN A 70 -0.10 46.59 10.20
CA ASN A 70 1.10 46.36 9.40
C ASN A 70 1.12 44.99 8.68
N CYS A 71 0.53 43.94 9.26
CA CYS A 71 0.58 42.57 8.70
C CYS A 71 -0.67 42.20 7.87
N GLY A 72 -1.60 43.13 7.63
CA GLY A 72 -2.86 42.87 6.92
C GLY A 72 -2.69 42.32 5.50
N HIS A 73 -1.75 42.87 4.73
CA HIS A 73 -1.49 42.46 3.34
C HIS A 73 -0.98 41.01 3.22
N LEU A 74 -0.11 40.57 4.16
CA LEU A 74 0.36 39.19 4.22
C LEU A 74 -0.77 38.24 4.60
N ARG A 75 -1.63 38.64 5.54
CA ARG A 75 -2.81 37.87 5.96
C ARG A 75 -3.78 37.67 4.80
N GLU A 76 -4.10 38.72 4.07
CA GLU A 76 -5.01 38.66 2.92
C GLU A 76 -4.44 37.78 1.80
N ARG A 77 -3.16 37.95 1.48
CA ARG A 77 -2.47 37.08 0.52
C ARG A 77 -2.50 35.62 0.96
N TYR A 78 -2.20 35.34 2.23
CA TYR A 78 -2.27 34.00 2.80
C TYR A 78 -3.66 33.37 2.65
N LEU A 79 -4.71 34.12 2.98
CA LEU A 79 -6.10 33.67 2.81
C LEU A 79 -6.48 33.42 1.35
N GLN A 80 -6.01 34.27 0.44
CA GLN A 80 -6.22 34.09 -1.00
C GLN A 80 -5.56 32.79 -1.48
N LEU A 81 -4.31 32.54 -1.09
CA LEU A 81 -3.58 31.32 -1.46
C LEU A 81 -4.19 30.05 -0.86
N LEU A 82 -4.69 30.11 0.38
CA LEU A 82 -5.42 28.99 0.99
C LEU A 82 -6.68 28.60 0.22
N LYS A 83 -7.32 29.57 -0.46
CA LYS A 83 -8.50 29.31 -1.30
C LYS A 83 -8.12 28.64 -2.63
N THR A 84 -7.04 29.10 -3.28
CA THR A 84 -6.66 28.65 -4.62
C THR A 84 -5.79 27.40 -4.62
N ASN A 85 -4.78 27.34 -3.75
CA ASN A 85 -3.65 26.39 -3.84
C ASN A 85 -3.86 25.10 -3.04
N LYS A 86 -5.09 24.57 -3.01
CA LYS A 86 -5.37 23.29 -2.35
C LYS A 86 -4.89 22.13 -3.23
N ILE A 87 -4.18 21.17 -2.62
CA ILE A 87 -3.75 19.93 -3.28
C ILE A 87 -4.99 19.07 -3.52
N LYS A 88 -5.35 18.86 -4.80
CA LYS A 88 -6.55 18.12 -5.22
C LYS A 88 -6.21 16.78 -5.90
N GLY A 89 -4.94 16.55 -6.20
CA GLY A 89 -4.48 15.39 -6.98
C GLY A 89 -4.78 15.53 -8.47
N THR A 90 -4.51 14.46 -9.23
CA THR A 90 -4.57 14.42 -10.69
C THR A 90 -5.83 13.76 -11.23
N LYS A 91 -6.43 12.85 -10.45
CA LYS A 91 -7.56 12.01 -10.88
C LYS A 91 -8.79 12.78 -11.35
N PHE A 92 -9.11 13.91 -10.72
CA PHE A 92 -10.27 14.71 -11.11
C PHE A 92 -10.10 15.29 -12.52
N LEU A 93 -8.91 15.83 -12.83
CA LEU A 93 -8.58 16.40 -14.14
C LEU A 93 -8.43 15.33 -15.22
N GLN A 94 -8.01 14.11 -14.86
CA GLN A 94 -7.96 12.98 -15.81
C GLN A 94 -9.35 12.52 -16.26
N GLN A 95 -10.38 12.74 -15.43
CA GLN A 95 -11.73 12.23 -15.69
C GLN A 95 -12.67 13.30 -16.23
N ASN A 96 -12.41 14.58 -15.96
CA ASN A 96 -13.32 15.68 -16.27
C ASN A 96 -12.56 16.83 -16.92
N TYR A 97 -13.13 17.40 -17.98
CA TYR A 97 -12.72 18.69 -18.52
C TYR A 97 -13.25 19.82 -17.64
N VAL A 98 -12.42 20.83 -17.39
CA VAL A 98 -12.83 22.02 -16.63
C VAL A 98 -13.54 22.99 -17.56
N ASP A 99 -12.99 23.19 -18.76
CA ASP A 99 -13.56 24.09 -19.77
C ASP A 99 -13.96 23.35 -21.06
N GLN A 100 -15.08 23.77 -21.67
CA GLN A 100 -15.55 23.22 -22.95
C GLN A 100 -14.53 23.41 -24.09
N LYS A 101 -13.77 24.51 -24.06
CA LYS A 101 -12.72 24.78 -25.04
C LYS A 101 -11.62 23.71 -25.03
N GLU A 102 -11.28 23.19 -23.86
CA GLU A 102 -10.28 22.13 -23.72
C GLU A 102 -10.80 20.82 -24.29
N GLN A 103 -12.08 20.53 -24.03
CA GLN A 103 -12.75 19.35 -24.60
C GLN A 103 -12.76 19.39 -26.14
N ASP A 104 -13.03 20.55 -26.73
CA ASP A 104 -13.04 20.72 -28.19
C ASP A 104 -11.63 20.58 -28.80
N LEU A 105 -10.60 21.12 -28.13
CA LEU A 105 -9.21 20.97 -28.54
C LEU A 105 -8.73 19.52 -28.49
N ASP A 106 -9.04 18.80 -27.41
CA ASP A 106 -8.66 17.40 -27.26
C ASP A 106 -9.41 16.49 -28.24
N ARG A 107 -10.68 16.81 -28.53
CA ARG A 107 -11.45 16.14 -29.58
C ARG A 107 -10.91 16.43 -30.98
N ALA A 108 -10.47 17.66 -31.25
CA ALA A 108 -9.82 18.02 -32.51
C ALA A 108 -8.46 17.33 -32.67
N ALA A 109 -7.70 17.21 -31.56
CA ALA A 109 -6.43 16.50 -31.50
C ALA A 109 -6.56 14.96 -31.51
N LYS A 110 -7.79 14.43 -31.44
CA LYS A 110 -8.12 13.00 -31.41
C LYS A 110 -7.49 12.22 -30.24
N VAL A 111 -7.26 12.91 -29.12
CA VAL A 111 -6.73 12.31 -27.87
C VAL A 111 -7.86 11.95 -26.89
N HIS A 112 -9.12 12.18 -27.27
CA HIS A 112 -10.28 11.93 -26.44
C HIS A 112 -10.59 10.42 -26.29
N THR A 113 -11.10 10.02 -25.12
CA THR A 113 -11.41 8.61 -24.81
C THR A 113 -12.43 7.95 -25.75
N SER A 114 -13.32 8.73 -26.37
CA SER A 114 -14.24 8.25 -27.42
C SER A 114 -13.51 7.73 -28.67
N ASP A 115 -12.38 8.32 -29.00
CA ASP A 115 -11.63 7.98 -30.20
C ASP A 115 -10.87 6.67 -30.01
N LYS A 116 -10.52 6.33 -28.76
CA LYS A 116 -10.06 4.97 -28.39
C LYS A 116 -11.13 3.92 -28.62
N ILE A 117 -12.39 4.19 -28.27
CA ILE A 117 -13.52 3.28 -28.54
C ILE A 117 -13.72 3.13 -30.06
N ALA A 118 -13.63 4.23 -30.82
CA ALA A 118 -13.70 4.20 -32.28
C ALA A 118 -12.54 3.41 -32.90
N LYS A 119 -11.31 3.57 -32.39
CA LYS A 119 -10.11 2.83 -32.83
C LYS A 119 -10.19 1.34 -32.53
N MET A 120 -10.61 0.97 -31.31
CA MET A 120 -10.85 -0.44 -30.95
C MET A 120 -11.94 -1.06 -31.82
N ASN A 121 -13.01 -0.32 -32.12
CA ASN A 121 -14.07 -0.79 -33.02
C ASN A 121 -13.53 -0.92 -34.46
N PHE A 122 -12.72 0.03 -34.94
CA PHE A 122 -12.08 -0.03 -36.25
C PHE A 122 -11.16 -1.26 -36.40
N ASP A 123 -10.32 -1.54 -35.40
CA ASP A 123 -9.44 -2.73 -35.40
C ASP A 123 -10.25 -4.03 -35.34
N ARG A 124 -11.35 -4.03 -34.56
CA ARG A 124 -12.26 -5.18 -34.46
C ARG A 124 -13.00 -5.45 -35.78
N PHE A 125 -13.46 -4.41 -36.49
CA PHE A 125 -14.16 -4.56 -37.77
C PHE A 125 -13.22 -4.73 -38.97
N SER A 126 -11.98 -4.22 -38.93
CA SER A 126 -10.98 -4.45 -39.99
C SER A 126 -10.41 -5.87 -39.96
N SER A 127 -10.36 -6.51 -38.78
CA SER A 127 -9.98 -7.92 -38.65
C SER A 127 -10.98 -8.89 -39.34
N ALA A 128 -12.22 -8.45 -39.56
CA ALA A 128 -13.26 -9.25 -40.22
C ALA A 128 -13.08 -9.35 -41.75
N LEU A 129 -12.20 -8.56 -42.37
CA LEU A 129 -11.95 -8.59 -43.82
C LEU A 129 -10.70 -9.36 -44.26
N ARG A 130 -9.89 -9.92 -43.34
CA ARG A 130 -8.86 -10.93 -43.70
C ARG A 130 -9.43 -12.34 -43.60
N ARG A 131 -10.36 -12.64 -44.50
CA ARG A 131 -10.76 -14.01 -44.82
C ARG A 131 -9.66 -14.64 -45.68
N SER A 132 -8.72 -15.36 -45.07
CA SER A 132 -7.86 -16.31 -45.80
C SER A 132 -8.02 -17.71 -45.23
N GLN A 133 -8.78 -18.51 -45.99
CA GLN A 133 -8.68 -19.95 -46.23
C GLN A 133 -8.63 -20.93 -45.03
N PRO A 134 -9.50 -21.96 -44.99
CA PRO A 134 -9.41 -23.01 -43.99
C PRO A 134 -8.17 -23.88 -44.25
N ILE A 135 -7.20 -23.83 -43.35
CA ILE A 135 -6.08 -24.77 -43.34
C ILE A 135 -6.62 -26.13 -42.88
N LEU A 136 -6.62 -27.10 -43.80
CA LEU A 136 -6.84 -28.51 -43.51
C LEU A 136 -5.76 -28.99 -42.52
N ARG A 137 -6.17 -29.31 -41.29
CA ARG A 137 -5.32 -30.04 -40.33
C ARG A 137 -5.18 -31.48 -40.79
N GLN A 138 -4.04 -31.79 -41.40
CA GLN A 138 -3.57 -33.17 -41.52
C GLN A 138 -2.90 -33.56 -40.20
N PHE A 139 -3.41 -34.62 -39.58
CA PHE A 139 -2.77 -35.28 -38.45
C PHE A 139 -1.63 -36.14 -39.00
N SER A 140 -0.39 -35.80 -38.65
CA SER A 140 0.76 -36.70 -38.78
C SER A 140 1.30 -37.02 -37.41
N THR A 141 1.12 -38.28 -37.01
CA THR A 141 1.84 -38.94 -35.93
C THR A 141 3.23 -39.32 -36.44
N THR A 142 4.29 -38.89 -35.77
CA THR A 142 5.60 -39.56 -35.59
C THR A 142 6.60 -38.54 -35.03
N THR A 143 6.83 -38.59 -33.71
CA THR A 143 8.04 -38.04 -33.11
C THR A 143 9.06 -39.16 -32.97
N PRO A 144 10.30 -39.01 -33.46
CA PRO A 144 11.36 -39.95 -33.17
C PRO A 144 11.80 -39.80 -31.71
N PHE A 145 11.74 -40.92 -31.00
CA PHE A 145 12.29 -41.14 -29.68
C PHE A 145 13.79 -40.84 -29.70
N ARG A 146 14.22 -39.68 -29.17
CA ARG A 146 15.64 -39.48 -28.82
C ARG A 146 15.85 -40.11 -27.45
N TYR A 147 16.39 -41.32 -27.47
CA TYR A 147 16.94 -42.00 -26.30
C TYR A 147 18.20 -41.24 -25.86
N ALA A 148 18.06 -40.37 -24.86
CA ALA A 148 19.21 -39.87 -24.12
C ALA A 148 19.36 -40.75 -22.89
N GLU A 149 20.48 -41.47 -22.84
CA GLU A 149 20.85 -42.33 -21.73
C GLU A 149 20.88 -41.54 -20.41
N PRO A 150 20.23 -42.04 -19.33
CA PRO A 150 20.36 -41.42 -18.02
C PRO A 150 21.78 -41.65 -17.50
N LYS A 151 22.52 -40.55 -17.29
CA LYS A 151 23.81 -40.59 -16.59
C LYS A 151 23.60 -40.98 -15.13
N LEU A 152 23.82 -42.25 -14.86
CA LEU A 152 23.93 -42.82 -13.52
C LEU A 152 25.13 -42.16 -12.82
N SER A 153 24.86 -41.17 -11.97
CA SER A 153 25.88 -40.52 -11.15
C SER A 153 25.89 -41.23 -9.81
N THR A 154 26.83 -42.15 -9.66
CA THR A 154 27.18 -42.82 -8.41
C THR A 154 27.59 -41.80 -7.34
N PRO A 155 26.96 -41.75 -6.16
CA PRO A 155 27.56 -41.09 -5.01
C PRO A 155 28.54 -42.06 -4.35
N VAL A 156 29.83 -41.81 -4.51
CA VAL A 156 30.83 -42.30 -3.54
C VAL A 156 30.80 -41.31 -2.37
N THR A 157 29.96 -41.61 -1.39
CA THR A 157 29.99 -40.95 -0.08
C THR A 157 29.96 -42.03 1.00
N VAL A 158 30.95 -41.92 1.89
CA VAL A 158 31.21 -42.77 3.05
C VAL A 158 29.96 -42.86 3.95
N PRO A 159 29.66 -44.01 4.58
CA PRO A 159 28.49 -44.14 5.45
C PRO A 159 28.76 -43.43 6.78
N GLY A 160 28.04 -42.35 7.08
CA GLY A 160 28.10 -41.73 8.41
C GLY A 160 27.78 -40.24 8.55
N GLU A 161 27.14 -39.59 7.58
CA GLU A 161 26.73 -38.18 7.77
C GLU A 161 25.24 -38.01 7.46
N ALA A 162 24.49 -37.62 8.50
CA ALA A 162 23.07 -37.33 8.41
C ALA A 162 22.83 -36.18 7.43
N PRO A 163 21.72 -36.20 6.66
CA PRO A 163 21.35 -35.08 5.81
C PRO A 163 21.13 -33.86 6.70
N LYS A 164 21.97 -32.84 6.53
CA LYS A 164 21.68 -31.51 7.06
C LYS A 164 20.48 -30.99 6.28
N ASP A 165 19.30 -31.05 6.88
CA ASP A 165 18.15 -30.26 6.47
C ASP A 165 18.63 -28.80 6.41
N THR A 166 18.84 -28.26 5.20
CA THR A 166 19.02 -26.82 5.04
C THR A 166 17.64 -26.20 5.07
N PRO A 167 17.23 -25.52 6.16
CA PRO A 167 15.95 -24.82 6.19
C PRO A 167 15.92 -23.74 5.11
N VAL A 168 14.74 -23.53 4.53
CA VAL A 168 14.47 -22.41 3.62
C VAL A 168 15.02 -21.11 4.24
N PRO A 169 15.77 -20.27 3.50
CA PRO A 169 16.33 -19.04 4.05
C PRO A 169 15.21 -18.17 4.62
N ARG A 170 15.33 -17.80 5.91
CA ARG A 170 14.29 -17.09 6.67
C ARG A 170 14.23 -15.62 6.26
N SER A 171 15.36 -15.03 5.90
CA SER A 171 15.46 -13.65 5.43
C SER A 171 15.63 -13.54 3.91
N GLN A 172 15.23 -12.38 3.37
CA GLN A 172 15.47 -12.03 1.97
C GLN A 172 16.88 -11.43 1.74
N CYS A 173 17.53 -10.96 2.80
CA CYS A 173 18.83 -10.29 2.75
C CYS A 173 19.92 -11.27 3.19
N VAL A 174 20.78 -11.70 2.26
CA VAL A 174 21.87 -12.63 2.55
C VAL A 174 22.91 -11.96 3.47
N ALA A 175 23.54 -12.75 4.34
CA ALA A 175 24.67 -12.32 5.16
C ALA A 175 25.76 -11.64 4.30
N GLY A 176 26.31 -10.53 4.78
CA GLY A 176 27.31 -9.74 4.06
C GLY A 176 26.73 -8.62 3.18
N THR A 177 25.41 -8.50 3.06
CA THR A 177 24.78 -7.41 2.30
C THR A 177 24.98 -6.06 3.02
N VAL A 178 25.54 -5.07 2.34
CA VAL A 178 25.70 -3.71 2.87
C VAL A 178 24.35 -2.98 2.81
N LEU A 179 23.84 -2.55 3.96
CA LEU A 179 22.56 -1.85 4.05
C LEU A 179 22.76 -0.35 3.79
N THR A 180 22.59 0.05 2.53
CA THR A 180 22.89 1.41 2.06
C THR A 180 22.00 2.48 2.71
N GLY A 181 22.59 3.58 3.14
CA GLY A 181 21.86 4.79 3.56
C GLY A 181 21.28 4.73 4.98
N LEU A 182 21.76 3.79 5.81
CA LEU A 182 21.42 3.75 7.24
C LEU A 182 22.38 4.60 8.07
N ASN A 183 23.65 4.71 7.66
CA ASN A 183 24.60 5.53 8.40
C ASN A 183 24.41 7.03 8.09
N TYR A 184 24.18 7.81 9.14
CA TYR A 184 24.07 9.27 9.08
C TYR A 184 25.34 9.99 9.59
N THR A 185 26.36 9.25 10.01
CA THR A 185 27.64 9.81 10.51
C THR A 185 28.66 9.95 9.37
N LYS A 186 29.39 11.07 9.34
CA LYS A 186 30.34 11.39 8.26
C LYS A 186 31.53 10.43 8.14
N ALA A 187 31.89 9.75 9.22
CA ALA A 187 33.02 8.82 9.29
C ALA A 187 32.58 7.36 9.50
N GLY A 188 31.28 7.09 9.49
CA GLY A 188 30.76 5.73 9.65
C GLY A 188 30.71 4.98 8.32
N GLN A 189 30.82 3.66 8.41
CA GLN A 189 30.50 2.75 7.31
C GLN A 189 29.04 2.31 7.44
N ASP A 190 28.36 2.07 6.32
CA ASP A 190 27.02 1.47 6.35
C ASP A 190 27.07 0.06 6.97
N PRO A 191 26.11 -0.28 7.84
CA PRO A 191 26.10 -1.56 8.54
C PRO A 191 25.92 -2.72 7.56
N VAL A 192 26.64 -3.81 7.81
CA VAL A 192 26.60 -5.03 7.03
C VAL A 192 25.67 -6.04 7.71
N ALA A 193 24.78 -6.67 6.94
CA ALA A 193 23.88 -7.71 7.43
C ALA A 193 24.66 -8.93 7.94
N LYS A 194 24.31 -9.43 9.12
CA LYS A 194 24.88 -10.64 9.73
C LYS A 194 24.15 -11.90 9.25
N HIS A 195 24.55 -13.06 9.75
CA HIS A 195 23.80 -14.30 9.53
C HIS A 195 22.45 -14.28 10.26
N ASP A 196 21.43 -14.93 9.70
CA ASP A 196 20.06 -14.93 10.23
C ASP A 196 19.98 -15.42 11.69
N ASP A 197 20.85 -16.36 12.08
CA ASP A 197 20.90 -16.94 13.44
C ASP A 197 21.53 -16.01 14.49
N GLU A 198 22.34 -15.03 14.06
CA GLU A 198 22.90 -14.03 14.97
C GLU A 198 21.85 -12.97 15.36
N TYR A 199 20.76 -12.90 14.62
CA TYR A 199 19.67 -11.98 14.94
C TYR A 199 18.75 -12.57 16.02
N PRO A 200 18.27 -11.75 16.96
CA PRO A 200 17.33 -12.21 17.97
C PRO A 200 16.04 -12.77 17.36
N GLU A 201 15.50 -13.85 17.97
CA GLU A 201 14.30 -14.54 17.47
C GLU A 201 13.05 -13.65 17.36
N TRP A 202 12.95 -12.63 18.22
CA TRP A 202 11.81 -11.70 18.20
C TRP A 202 11.74 -10.88 16.91
N LEU A 203 12.86 -10.69 16.20
CA LEU A 203 12.90 -9.94 14.93
C LEU A 203 11.95 -10.55 13.89
N TRP A 204 11.90 -11.87 13.87
CA TRP A 204 11.11 -12.63 12.91
C TRP A 204 9.61 -12.61 13.22
N ASN A 205 9.25 -12.30 14.46
CA ASN A 205 7.85 -12.17 14.90
C ASN A 205 7.35 -10.71 14.82
N CYS A 206 8.20 -9.75 14.46
CA CYS A 206 7.80 -8.34 14.34
C CYS A 206 6.70 -8.13 13.30
N LEU A 207 6.69 -8.91 12.20
CA LEU A 207 5.68 -8.79 11.15
C LEU A 207 4.34 -9.44 11.52
N ASP A 208 4.26 -10.18 12.62
CA ASP A 208 3.00 -10.79 13.05
C ASP A 208 1.98 -9.73 13.49
N VAL A 209 2.40 -8.48 13.74
CA VAL A 209 1.46 -7.36 13.93
C VAL A 209 0.66 -7.06 12.67
N LEU A 210 1.26 -7.22 11.47
CA LEU A 210 0.60 -7.02 10.18
C LEU A 210 -0.34 -8.18 9.88
N LYS A 211 0.10 -9.42 10.15
CA LYS A 211 -0.75 -10.61 10.04
C LYS A 211 -1.93 -10.51 10.99
N ARG A 212 -1.72 -10.09 12.25
CA ARG A 212 -2.80 -9.92 13.22
C ARG A 212 -3.87 -8.92 12.78
N ASP A 213 -3.52 -7.87 12.03
CA ASP A 213 -4.54 -6.95 11.49
C ASP A 213 -5.32 -7.57 10.31
N ALA A 214 -4.72 -8.53 9.59
CA ALA A 214 -5.38 -9.30 8.53
C ALA A 214 -6.22 -10.48 9.09
N ASP A 215 -5.70 -11.19 10.10
CA ASP A 215 -6.28 -12.40 10.70
C ASP A 215 -7.23 -12.08 11.89
N ALA A 216 -7.25 -10.85 12.39
CA ALA A 216 -8.28 -10.42 13.36
C ALA A 216 -9.66 -10.28 12.72
N ALA A 217 -9.72 -10.25 11.38
CA ALA A 217 -10.89 -10.67 10.64
C ALA A 217 -10.78 -12.20 10.56
N ASP A 218 -11.76 -12.94 11.09
CA ASP A 218 -11.91 -14.38 10.89
C ASP A 218 -11.49 -14.75 9.45
N GLU A 219 -10.85 -15.90 9.20
CA GLU A 219 -10.20 -16.20 7.89
C GLU A 219 -11.17 -16.13 6.67
N GLY A 220 -12.48 -15.96 6.91
CA GLY A 220 -13.52 -15.61 5.92
C GLY A 220 -14.16 -14.21 6.02
N ALA A 221 -13.93 -13.42 7.07
CA ALA A 221 -14.59 -12.14 7.29
C ALA A 221 -14.26 -11.10 6.21
N GLY A 222 -13.06 -11.14 5.62
CA GLY A 222 -12.73 -10.31 4.44
C GLY A 222 -13.60 -10.62 3.22
N ASP A 223 -13.97 -11.89 3.02
CA ASP A 223 -14.80 -12.34 1.90
C ASP A 223 -16.30 -12.06 2.12
N GLU A 224 -16.75 -12.02 3.39
CA GLU A 224 -18.13 -11.71 3.78
C GLU A 224 -18.52 -10.25 3.53
N PHE A 225 -17.57 -9.34 3.73
CA PHE A 225 -17.74 -7.91 3.47
C PHE A 225 -17.17 -7.47 2.12
N SER A 226 -16.82 -8.42 1.24
CA SER A 226 -16.35 -8.11 -0.11
C SER A 226 -17.41 -7.40 -0.96
N LYS A 227 -16.94 -6.48 -1.82
CA LYS A 227 -17.77 -5.78 -2.80
C LYS A 227 -18.40 -6.71 -3.84
N SER A 228 -17.86 -7.93 -4.04
CA SER A 228 -18.39 -8.90 -5.01
C SER A 228 -19.52 -9.77 -4.44
N LYS A 229 -20.69 -9.78 -5.10
CA LYS A 229 -21.85 -10.62 -4.71
C LYS A 229 -21.54 -12.12 -4.70
N LYS A 230 -20.65 -12.59 -5.58
CA LYS A 230 -20.26 -14.01 -5.68
C LYS A 230 -19.43 -14.45 -4.48
N GLN A 231 -18.49 -13.61 -4.03
CA GLN A 231 -17.63 -13.89 -2.88
C GLN A 231 -18.45 -13.96 -1.59
N ARG A 232 -19.37 -13.01 -1.38
CA ARG A 232 -20.29 -13.02 -0.23
C ARG A 232 -21.15 -14.29 -0.14
N LYS A 233 -21.68 -14.76 -1.28
CA LYS A 233 -22.46 -16.02 -1.32
C LYS A 233 -21.62 -17.25 -0.99
N LEU A 234 -20.37 -17.29 -1.46
CA LEU A 234 -19.47 -18.40 -1.19
C LEU A 234 -19.04 -18.40 0.28
N ALA A 235 -18.73 -17.24 0.86
CA ALA A 235 -18.40 -17.08 2.27
C ALA A 235 -19.58 -17.51 3.16
N ALA A 236 -20.79 -17.03 2.87
CA ALA A 236 -22.00 -17.44 3.60
C ALA A 236 -22.28 -18.95 3.48
N LYS A 237 -21.96 -19.57 2.33
CA LYS A 237 -22.08 -21.03 2.16
C LYS A 237 -21.04 -21.78 2.99
N ARG A 238 -19.80 -21.28 3.07
CA ARG A 238 -18.71 -21.86 3.88
C ARG A 238 -19.03 -21.77 5.38
N GLN A 239 -19.48 -20.61 5.86
CA GLN A 239 -19.92 -20.40 7.25
C GLN A 239 -21.03 -21.38 7.63
N LYS A 240 -22.11 -21.44 6.84
CA LYS A 240 -23.21 -22.39 7.11
C LYS A 240 -22.76 -23.85 7.10
N ALA A 241 -21.81 -24.21 6.23
CA ALA A 241 -21.25 -25.56 6.20
C ALA A 241 -20.41 -25.85 7.46
N HIS A 242 -19.63 -24.89 7.93
CA HIS A 242 -18.84 -24.99 9.16
C HIS A 242 -19.74 -25.09 10.40
N GLU A 243 -20.76 -24.24 10.51
CA GLU A 243 -21.76 -24.29 11.57
C GLU A 243 -22.51 -25.63 11.56
N ALA A 244 -22.96 -26.10 10.39
CA ALA A 244 -23.62 -27.39 10.27
C ALA A 244 -22.71 -28.55 10.67
N LYS A 245 -21.40 -28.47 10.37
CA LYS A 245 -20.42 -29.47 10.79
C LYS A 245 -20.24 -29.46 12.31
N LEU A 246 -20.06 -28.30 12.93
CA LEU A 246 -19.95 -28.18 14.40
C LEU A 246 -21.21 -28.66 15.13
N LEU A 247 -22.40 -28.36 14.57
CA LEU A 247 -23.67 -28.86 15.08
C LEU A 247 -23.81 -30.38 14.93
N ALA A 248 -23.34 -30.94 13.81
CA ALA A 248 -23.36 -32.39 13.57
C ALA A 248 -22.36 -33.15 14.46
N GLU A 249 -21.21 -32.54 14.77
CA GLU A 249 -20.22 -33.06 15.72
C GLU A 249 -20.70 -32.95 17.18
N GLY A 250 -21.84 -32.30 17.44
CA GLY A 250 -22.40 -32.12 18.78
C GLY A 250 -21.60 -31.13 19.65
N ASN A 251 -20.64 -30.40 19.06
CA ASN A 251 -19.78 -29.46 19.78
C ASN A 251 -20.47 -28.09 19.89
N LEU A 252 -21.49 -28.03 20.77
CA LEU A 252 -22.27 -26.82 21.02
C LEU A 252 -21.43 -25.69 21.66
N GLU A 253 -20.37 -26.04 22.40
CA GLU A 253 -19.46 -25.09 23.04
C GLU A 253 -18.63 -24.29 22.01
N ALA A 254 -18.23 -24.93 20.90
CA ALA A 254 -17.51 -24.25 19.83
C ALA A 254 -18.37 -23.23 19.06
N LEU A 255 -19.70 -23.35 19.14
CA LEU A 255 -20.66 -22.42 18.53
C LEU A 255 -21.05 -21.27 19.47
N ALA A 256 -20.74 -21.38 20.76
CA ALA A 256 -20.99 -20.31 21.72
C ALA A 256 -20.19 -19.05 21.34
N PRO A 257 -20.79 -17.84 21.43
CA PRO A 257 -20.06 -16.60 21.16
C PRO A 257 -18.82 -16.48 22.04
N LYS A 258 -17.65 -16.33 21.41
CA LYS A 258 -16.38 -16.14 22.13
C LYS A 258 -16.41 -14.82 22.89
N VAL A 259 -16.65 -14.88 24.20
CA VAL A 259 -16.64 -13.71 25.08
C VAL A 259 -15.23 -13.12 25.10
N PRO A 260 -15.03 -11.85 24.68
CA PRO A 260 -13.72 -11.21 24.74
C PRO A 260 -13.18 -11.12 26.17
N ILE A 261 -11.86 -11.21 26.33
CA ILE A 261 -11.19 -11.27 27.64
C ILE A 261 -11.60 -10.13 28.60
N GLN A 262 -11.86 -8.93 28.07
CA GLN A 262 -12.26 -7.77 28.87
C GLN A 262 -13.69 -7.82 29.42
N HIS A 263 -14.54 -8.69 28.90
CA HIS A 263 -15.91 -8.89 29.36
C HIS A 263 -16.06 -10.15 30.24
N GLN A 264 -14.97 -10.89 30.43
CA GLN A 264 -14.96 -12.07 31.29
C GLN A 264 -14.83 -11.65 32.76
N SER A 265 -15.55 -12.34 33.64
CA SER A 265 -15.46 -12.21 35.10
C SER A 265 -14.61 -13.32 35.74
N ILE A 266 -13.94 -14.14 34.93
CA ILE A 266 -13.10 -15.25 35.38
C ILE A 266 -11.84 -14.66 36.03
N ASN A 267 -11.43 -15.24 37.15
CA ASN A 267 -10.21 -14.83 37.85
C ASN A 267 -8.98 -15.02 36.94
N VAL A 268 -8.16 -13.96 36.85
CA VAL A 268 -6.85 -14.05 36.19
C VAL A 268 -5.92 -14.91 37.05
N LEU A 269 -5.05 -15.68 36.41
CA LEU A 269 -4.00 -16.47 37.08
C LEU A 269 -3.22 -15.59 38.09
N GLY A 270 -3.00 -16.11 39.30
CA GLY A 270 -2.38 -15.33 40.38
C GLY A 270 -2.36 -15.96 41.77
N GLU A 271 -2.50 -17.28 41.88
CA GLU A 271 -2.40 -18.01 43.15
C GLU A 271 -1.02 -17.88 43.81
N GLU A 272 -1.01 -17.81 45.14
CA GLU A 272 0.20 -17.67 45.95
C GLU A 272 1.04 -18.96 45.94
N ASN A 273 2.37 -18.82 46.01
CA ASN A 273 3.34 -19.91 46.19
C ASN A 273 3.45 -20.96 45.05
N LYS A 274 2.95 -20.68 43.84
CA LYS A 274 3.05 -21.57 42.66
C LYS A 274 4.35 -21.44 41.82
N GLY A 275 5.37 -20.75 42.34
CA GLY A 275 6.67 -20.61 41.67
C GLY A 275 6.77 -19.43 40.70
N VAL A 276 7.96 -19.25 40.12
CA VAL A 276 8.29 -18.08 39.27
C VAL A 276 7.58 -18.13 37.92
N ASP A 277 7.52 -19.30 37.28
CA ASP A 277 6.91 -19.46 35.95
C ASP A 277 5.43 -19.10 35.95
N HIS A 278 4.70 -19.55 36.98
CA HIS A 278 3.30 -19.20 37.18
C HIS A 278 3.10 -17.68 37.35
N ASN A 279 4.03 -17.00 38.03
CA ASN A 279 3.98 -15.54 38.17
C ASN A 279 4.25 -14.81 36.84
N VAL A 280 5.15 -15.35 36.00
CA VAL A 280 5.41 -14.81 34.66
C VAL A 280 4.18 -14.98 33.77
N GLU A 281 3.53 -16.15 33.78
CA GLU A 281 2.29 -16.37 33.02
C GLU A 281 1.16 -15.46 33.51
N ALA A 282 0.99 -15.33 34.83
CA ALA A 282 0.04 -14.39 35.42
C ALA A 282 0.29 -12.95 34.95
N ALA A 283 1.55 -12.52 34.87
CA ALA A 283 1.91 -11.20 34.35
C ALA A 283 1.52 -11.05 32.86
N GLN A 284 1.78 -12.07 32.03
CA GLN A 284 1.40 -12.08 30.62
C GLN A 284 -0.13 -11.98 30.42
N LYS A 285 -0.92 -12.74 31.18
CA LYS A 285 -2.40 -12.66 31.13
C LYS A 285 -2.94 -11.30 31.54
N ARG A 286 -2.33 -10.66 32.55
CA ARG A 286 -2.66 -9.27 32.95
C ARG A 286 -2.30 -8.28 31.85
N GLU A 287 -1.18 -8.46 31.16
CA GLU A 287 -0.82 -7.63 30.00
C GLU A 287 -1.80 -7.81 28.83
N GLU A 288 -2.21 -9.04 28.54
CA GLU A 288 -3.20 -9.36 27.51
C GLU A 288 -4.51 -8.61 27.76
N LEU A 289 -5.03 -8.67 29.00
CA LEU A 289 -6.21 -7.91 29.41
C LEU A 289 -6.01 -6.39 29.25
N LYS A 290 -4.87 -5.85 29.68
CA LYS A 290 -4.55 -4.41 29.51
C LYS A 290 -4.53 -4.00 28.04
N ARG A 291 -3.97 -4.83 27.15
CA ARG A 291 -3.93 -4.60 25.70
C ARG A 291 -5.34 -4.63 25.09
N ALA A 292 -6.17 -5.57 25.50
CA ALA A 292 -7.57 -5.66 25.07
C ALA A 292 -8.38 -4.41 25.49
N MET A 293 -8.29 -4.01 26.76
CA MET A 293 -8.90 -2.77 27.29
C MET A 293 -8.41 -1.51 26.57
N ARG A 294 -7.14 -1.47 26.15
CA ARG A 294 -6.59 -0.35 25.36
C ARG A 294 -7.19 -0.32 23.94
N LYS A 295 -7.42 -1.47 23.31
CA LYS A 295 -8.05 -1.58 21.99
C LYS A 295 -9.48 -1.04 22.03
N GLU A 296 -10.28 -1.47 23.00
CA GLU A 296 -11.66 -0.99 23.19
C GLU A 296 -11.70 0.51 23.47
N ARG A 297 -10.86 1.03 24.37
CA ARG A 297 -10.77 2.49 24.62
C ARG A 297 -10.41 3.28 23.38
N LYS A 298 -9.48 2.79 22.54
CA LYS A 298 -9.14 3.43 21.27
C LYS A 298 -10.34 3.45 20.31
N ALA A 299 -11.09 2.35 20.22
CA ALA A 299 -12.29 2.27 19.39
C ALA A 299 -13.36 3.27 19.89
N LYS A 300 -13.64 3.29 21.19
CA LYS A 300 -14.57 4.23 21.82
C LYS A 300 -14.18 5.69 21.57
N ILE A 301 -12.90 6.04 21.71
CA ILE A 301 -12.41 7.40 21.40
C ILE A 301 -12.65 7.76 19.94
N LYS A 302 -12.39 6.83 19.00
CA LYS A 302 -12.65 7.07 17.58
C LYS A 302 -14.12 7.27 17.29
N GLU A 303 -14.99 6.44 17.86
CA GLU A 303 -16.44 6.55 17.74
C GLU A 303 -16.95 7.88 18.30
N THR A 304 -16.55 8.26 19.52
CA THR A 304 -16.96 9.52 20.12
C THR A 304 -16.47 10.72 19.33
N ASN A 305 -15.24 10.67 18.79
CA ASN A 305 -14.72 11.74 17.96
C ASN A 305 -15.49 11.84 16.63
N TYR A 306 -15.81 10.70 16.03
CA TYR A 306 -16.59 10.64 14.80
C TYR A 306 -17.99 11.24 15.00
N LEU A 307 -18.73 10.75 16.01
CA LEU A 307 -20.08 11.22 16.34
C LEU A 307 -20.11 12.69 16.77
N LYS A 308 -19.04 13.20 17.41
CA LYS A 308 -18.93 14.63 17.77
C LYS A 308 -18.63 15.53 16.57
N SER A 309 -17.99 15.00 15.54
CA SER A 309 -17.66 15.73 14.31
C SER A 309 -18.73 15.68 13.23
N MET A 310 -19.75 14.83 13.42
CA MET A 310 -20.90 14.67 12.55
C MET A 310 -22.00 15.65 12.93
#